data_AF-A0A0P7X0V4-F1
#
_entry.id   AF-A0A0P7X0V4-F1
#
_cell.length_a   1.000
_cell.length_b   1.000
_cell.length_c   1.000
_cell.angle_alpha   90.00
_cell.angle_beta   90.00
_cell.angle_gamma   90.00
#
_symmetry.space_group_name_H-M   'P 1'
#
loop_
_entity.id
_entity.type
_entity.pdbx_description
1 polymer ?
#
loop_
_entity_poly.entity_id
_entity_poly.type
_entity_poly.pdbx_seq_one_letter_code
_entity_poly.pdbx_strand_id
1 'polypeptide(L)' 'MSQASTPTELTERYNAVRGAFTAQGSSLHQWCKSHGVNHQNARKALIGQWQGPKASALVEQILKASGFEK' A
#
# COMPACT_ATOMS: atom_id res chain seq x y z
N MET A 1 -1.16 -21.62 11.31
CA MET A 1 -2.38 -21.36 10.52
C MET A 1 -2.38 -19.87 10.20
N SER A 2 -2.33 -19.52 8.92
CA SER A 2 -2.14 -18.14 8.46
C SER A 2 -3.29 -17.23 8.93
N GLN A 3 -2.96 -16.19 9.70
CA GLN A 3 -3.93 -15.17 10.07
C GLN A 3 -4.29 -14.36 8.83
N ALA A 4 -5.51 -14.53 8.32
CA ALA A 4 -6.07 -13.62 7.34
C ALA A 4 -6.30 -12.26 8.03
N SER A 5 -5.60 -11.21 7.59
CA SER A 5 -5.78 -9.87 8.13
C SER A 5 -7.25 -9.43 7.97
N THR A 6 -7.81 -8.86 9.03
CA THR A 6 -9.18 -8.35 9.03
C THR A 6 -9.30 -7.10 8.14
N PRO A 7 -10.51 -6.78 7.62
CA PRO A 7 -10.73 -5.58 6.80
C PRO A 7 -10.32 -4.27 7.50
N THR A 8 -10.39 -4.24 8.84
CA THR A 8 -9.94 -3.12 9.67
C THR A 8 -8.43 -2.95 9.59
N GLU A 9 -7.66 -4.02 9.82
CA GLU A 9 -6.18 -3.99 9.77
C GLU A 9 -5.66 -3.55 8.40
N LEU A 10 -6.34 -3.96 7.32
CA LEU A 10 -5.99 -3.56 5.96
C LEU A 10 -6.25 -2.07 5.69
N THR A 11 -7.32 -1.52 6.29
CA THR A 11 -7.62 -0.09 6.22
C THR A 11 -6.63 0.73 7.06
N GLU A 12 -6.27 0.25 8.24
CA GLU A 12 -5.24 0.85 9.09
C GLU A 12 -3.89 0.86 8.40
N ARG A 13 -3.49 -0.24 7.75
CA ARG A 13 -2.29 -0.32 6.92
C ARG A 13 -2.30 0.73 5.83
N TYR A 14 -3.41 0.87 5.09
CA TYR A 14 -3.53 1.87 4.03
C TYR A 14 -3.34 3.30 4.58
N ASN A 15 -3.95 3.61 5.73
CA ASN A 15 -3.79 4.91 6.37
C ASN A 15 -2.35 5.14 6.87
N ALA A 16 -1.71 4.13 7.45
CA ALA A 16 -0.33 4.20 7.92
C ALA A 16 0.65 4.43 6.76
N VAL A 17 0.51 3.71 5.65
CA VAL A 17 1.30 3.93 4.42
C VAL A 17 1.16 5.36 3.92
N ARG A 18 -0.07 5.90 3.90
CA ARG A 18 -0.29 7.30 3.50
C ARG A 18 0.39 8.28 4.46
N GLY A 19 0.27 8.05 5.76
CA GLY A 19 0.94 8.86 6.78
C GLY A 19 2.46 8.85 6.62
N ALA A 20 3.04 7.68 6.31
CA ALA A 20 4.47 7.54 6.11
C ALA A 20 4.97 8.30 4.86
N PHE A 21 4.23 8.28 3.74
CA PHE A 21 4.55 9.16 2.61
C PHE A 21 4.44 10.65 2.96
N THR A 22 3.42 11.05 3.74
CA THR A 22 3.27 12.44 4.18
C THR A 22 4.46 12.87 5.04
N ALA A 23 4.94 12.01 5.95
CA ALA A 23 6.11 12.29 6.79
C ALA A 23 7.40 12.51 5.96
N GLN A 24 7.46 11.94 4.75
CA GLN A 24 8.56 12.14 3.79
C GLN A 24 8.35 13.36 2.87
N GLY A 25 7.29 14.16 3.06
CA GLY A 25 6.96 15.29 2.17
C GLY A 25 6.40 14.87 0.80
N SER A 26 5.86 13.65 0.70
CA SER A 26 5.30 13.09 -0.53
C SER A 26 3.86 12.59 -0.31
N SER A 27 3.32 11.86 -1.27
CA SER A 27 2.04 11.16 -1.12
C SER A 27 2.04 9.84 -1.88
N LEU A 28 1.20 8.90 -1.46
CA LEU A 28 0.97 7.65 -2.21
C LEU A 28 0.56 7.94 -3.66
N HIS A 29 -0.24 8.99 -3.89
CA HIS A 29 -0.65 9.39 -5.24
C HIS A 29 0.54 9.88 -6.08
N GLN A 30 1.41 10.70 -5.51
CA GLN A 30 2.62 11.17 -6.18
C GLN A 30 3.57 10.01 -6.51
N TRP A 31 3.76 9.08 -5.57
CA TRP A 31 4.55 7.87 -5.80
C TRP A 31 3.94 7.00 -6.91
N CYS A 32 2.62 6.82 -6.90
CA CYS A 32 1.92 6.09 -7.95
C CYS A 32 2.13 6.72 -9.33
N LYS A 33 2.03 8.06 -9.41
CA LYS A 33 2.25 8.81 -10.65
C LYS A 33 3.68 8.65 -11.16
N SER A 34 4.69 8.71 -10.29
CA SER A 34 6.09 8.57 -10.71
C SER A 34 6.47 7.14 -11.15
N HIS A 35 5.71 6.13 -10.72
CA HIS A 35 5.95 4.72 -11.06
C HIS A 35 4.97 4.17 -12.12
N GLY A 36 4.11 5.02 -12.72
CA GLY A 36 3.12 4.58 -13.69
C GLY A 36 2.04 3.64 -13.11
N VAL A 37 1.87 3.67 -11.79
CA VAL A 37 0.89 2.86 -11.07
C VAL A 37 -0.44 3.60 -11.00
N ASN A 38 -1.54 2.91 -11.32
CA ASN A 38 -2.87 3.47 -11.07
C ASN A 38 -3.15 3.50 -9.56
N HIS A 39 -3.47 4.68 -9.03
CA HIS A 39 -3.76 4.87 -7.61
C HIS A 39 -4.90 3.97 -7.08
N GLN A 40 -5.92 3.67 -7.88
CA GLN A 40 -6.99 2.75 -7.48
C GLN A 40 -6.48 1.33 -7.32
N ASN A 41 -5.55 0.88 -8.17
CA ASN A 41 -4.92 -0.44 -8.04
C ASN A 41 -4.03 -0.51 -6.80
N ALA A 42 -3.28 0.55 -6.51
CA ALA A 42 -2.50 0.65 -5.28
C ALA A 42 -3.40 0.53 -4.03
N ARG A 43 -4.51 1.27 -3.99
CA ARG A 43 -5.49 1.16 -2.91
C ARG A 43 -6.04 -0.26 -2.81
N LYS A 44 -6.57 -0.83 -3.90
CA LYS A 44 -7.15 -2.18 -3.93
C LYS A 44 -6.17 -3.24 -3.44
N ALA A 45 -4.89 -3.13 -3.80
CA ALA A 45 -3.85 -4.04 -3.36
C ALA A 45 -3.57 -3.89 -1.85
N LEU A 46 -3.43 -2.65 -1.35
CA LEU A 46 -3.18 -2.38 0.07
C LEU A 46 -4.34 -2.81 0.98
N ILE A 47 -5.59 -2.72 0.49
CA ILE A 47 -6.78 -3.12 1.26
C ILE A 47 -7.24 -4.56 0.98
N GLY A 48 -6.44 -5.36 0.26
CA GLY A 48 -6.74 -6.76 -0.02
C GLY A 48 -7.88 -7.02 -1.02
N GLN A 49 -8.46 -5.99 -1.65
CA GLN A 49 -9.47 -6.15 -2.72
C GLN A 49 -8.88 -6.69 -4.02
N TRP A 50 -7.57 -6.57 -4.23
CA TRP A 50 -6.86 -7.20 -5.32
C TRP A 50 -5.69 -8.03 -4.76
N GLN A 51 -5.66 -9.31 -5.11
CA GLN A 51 -4.72 -10.31 -4.59
C GLN A 51 -4.04 -11.05 -5.75
N GLY A 52 -2.87 -11.63 -5.49
CA GLY A 52 -2.07 -12.37 -6.47
C GLY A 52 -0.65 -11.81 -6.62
N PRO A 53 0.22 -12.45 -7.43
CA PRO A 53 1.66 -12.15 -7.47
C PRO A 53 1.96 -10.67 -7.76
N LYS A 54 1.22 -10.07 -8.70
CA LYS A 54 1.39 -8.65 -9.07
C LYS A 54 0.90 -7.69 -7.97
N ALA A 55 -0.18 -8.03 -7.28
CA ALA A 55 -0.69 -7.23 -6.17
C ALA A 55 0.28 -7.27 -4.99
N SER A 56 0.79 -8.45 -4.64
CA SER A 56 1.79 -8.62 -3.58
C SER A 56 3.08 -7.85 -3.87
N ALA A 57 3.60 -7.95 -5.10
CA ALA A 57 4.80 -7.21 -5.50
C ALA A 57 4.57 -5.68 -5.47
N LEU A 58 3.38 -5.21 -5.86
CA LEU A 58 3.04 -3.79 -5.76
C LEU A 58 2.98 -3.33 -4.30
N VAL A 59 2.35 -4.11 -3.43
CA VAL A 59 2.27 -3.82 -2.00
C VAL A 59 3.66 -3.75 -1.39
N GLU A 60 4.55 -4.68 -1.70
CA GLU A 60 5.94 -4.69 -1.24
C GLU A 60 6.69 -3.42 -1.68
N GLN A 61 6.55 -3.02 -2.96
CA GLN A 61 7.15 -1.79 -3.47
C GLN A 61 6.64 -0.54 -2.74
N ILE A 62 5.33 -0.49 -2.48
CA ILE A 62 4.72 0.63 -1.76
C ILE A 62 5.23 0.70 -0.31
N LEU A 63 5.26 -0.43 0.40
CA LEU A 63 5.75 -0.50 1.78
C LEU A 63 7.21 -0.03 1.88
N LYS A 64 8.05 -0.55 0.98
CA LYS A 64 9.47 -0.18 0.91
C LYS A 64 9.64 1.30 0.63
N ALA A 65 8.90 1.85 -0.33
CA ALA A 65 8.98 3.26 -0.68
C ALA A 65 8.45 4.18 0.43
N SER A 66 7.39 3.77 1.13
CA SER A 66 6.86 4.53 2.25
C SER A 66 7.70 4.40 3.52
N GLY A 67 8.69 3.50 3.56
CA GLY A 67 9.43 3.17 4.79
C GLY A 67 8.53 2.59 5.88
N PHE A 68 7.41 1.97 5.49
CA PHE A 68 6.48 1.35 6.44
C PHE A 68 6.77 -0.15 6.49
N GLU A 69 7.45 -0.57 7.54
CA GLU A 69 7.70 -1.99 7.85
C GLU A 69 6.76 -2.40 8.99
N LYS A 70 5.75 -3.24 8.69
CA LYS A 70 4.86 -3.83 9.70
C LYS A 70 4.39 -5.21 9.26
#